data_AF-A0A1G5SAH6-F1
#
_entry.id   AF-A0A1G5SAH6-F1
#
_cell.length_a   1.000
_cell.length_b   1.000
_cell.length_c   1.000
_cell.angle_alpha   90.00
_cell.angle_beta   90.00
_cell.angle_gamma   90.00
#
_symmetry.space_group_name_H-M   'P 1'
#
loop_
_entity.id
_entity.type
_entity.pdbx_description
1 polymer ?
#
loop_
_entity_poly.entity_id
_entity_poly.type
_entity_poly.pdbx_seq_one_letter_code
_entity_poly.pdbx_strand_id
1 'polypeptide(L)'
;MTAKNLFKHQVSSIIKNRHLLQHPFYMAWTEGKLTREQLRHYAEQYFYNVLAEPTYLSAVHFNTPHFHDARNSGDISVRQEVLKNLIDEEHGEKNHPALWKTFAFALGANDQSLAAADALPETQNLVSTFRDICLNQPFYAGLAALHAFESQVPDIAAVKIDGLARFYGMTNPQDYEFFSVHQEADIYHSQAEWAIIEKFADTPEKQAEVLAATSRACDALWKFLDGIHETYCADLICEEKTAVTLH
;
A
#
# COMPACT_ATOMS: atom_id res chain seq x y z
N MET A 1 -14.86 -1.91 26.71
CA MET A 1 -14.27 -1.32 25.49
C MET A 1 -15.22 -0.20 25.05
N THR A 2 -14.75 1.03 24.81
CA THR A 2 -15.63 2.14 24.36
C THR A 2 -16.07 1.91 22.91
N ALA A 3 -17.14 2.58 22.44
CA ALA A 3 -17.57 2.48 21.04
C ALA A 3 -16.47 2.88 20.05
N LYS A 4 -15.68 3.93 20.36
CA LYS A 4 -14.49 4.31 19.57
C LYS A 4 -13.43 3.21 19.54
N ASN A 5 -13.16 2.58 20.68
CA ASN A 5 -12.21 1.47 20.75
C ASN A 5 -12.71 0.25 19.96
N LEU A 6 -14.03 0.04 19.87
CA LEU A 6 -14.61 -1.02 19.04
C LEU A 6 -14.42 -0.75 17.55
N PHE A 7 -14.73 0.47 17.09
CA PHE A 7 -14.55 0.86 15.69
C PHE A 7 -13.10 0.72 15.22
N LYS A 8 -12.15 1.25 16.00
CA LYS A 8 -10.71 1.07 15.72
C LYS A 8 -10.33 -0.41 15.63
N HIS A 9 -10.79 -1.20 16.60
CA HIS A 9 -10.52 -2.63 16.62
C HIS A 9 -11.08 -3.36 15.38
N GLN A 10 -12.26 -2.97 14.88
CA GLN A 10 -12.83 -3.56 13.67
C GLN A 10 -11.98 -3.27 12.43
N VAL A 11 -11.57 -2.02 12.22
CA VAL A 11 -10.66 -1.65 11.12
C VAL A 11 -9.34 -2.40 11.23
N SER A 12 -8.69 -2.38 12.40
CA SER A 12 -7.43 -3.10 12.61
C SER A 12 -7.58 -4.61 12.44
N SER A 13 -8.74 -5.19 12.75
CA SER A 13 -9.00 -6.63 12.55
C SER A 13 -9.11 -6.99 11.08
N ILE A 14 -9.75 -6.14 10.26
CA ILE A 14 -9.82 -6.33 8.80
C ILE A 14 -8.40 -6.34 8.22
N ILE A 15 -7.60 -5.32 8.55
CA ILE A 15 -6.22 -5.17 8.09
C ILE A 15 -5.37 -6.35 8.57
N LYS A 16 -5.51 -6.78 9.83
CA LYS A 16 -4.73 -7.92 10.36
C LYS A 16 -5.06 -9.25 9.68
N ASN A 17 -6.34 -9.50 9.37
CA ASN A 17 -6.79 -10.73 8.69
C ASN A 17 -6.44 -10.73 7.20
N ARG A 18 -6.09 -9.57 6.68
CA ARG A 18 -5.54 -9.32 5.36
C ARG A 18 -4.24 -8.53 5.50
N HIS A 19 -3.31 -9.02 6.33
CA HIS A 19 -1.99 -8.43 6.46
C HIS A 19 -1.01 -8.97 5.40
N LEU A 20 -0.45 -8.14 4.52
CA LEU A 20 0.23 -8.61 3.29
C LEU A 20 1.39 -9.58 3.56
N LEU A 21 2.08 -9.47 4.70
CA LEU A 21 3.10 -10.45 5.11
C LEU A 21 2.60 -11.89 5.30
N GLN A 22 1.29 -12.12 5.38
CA GLN A 22 0.67 -13.45 5.42
C GLN A 22 0.40 -14.02 4.02
N HIS A 23 0.58 -13.23 2.96
CA HIS A 23 0.39 -13.70 1.59
C HIS A 23 1.54 -14.64 1.17
N PRO A 24 1.28 -15.76 0.46
CA PRO A 24 2.31 -16.71 0.04
C PRO A 24 3.51 -16.07 -0.67
N PHE A 25 3.28 -15.11 -1.57
CA PHE A 25 4.35 -14.35 -2.23
C PHE A 25 5.29 -13.63 -1.23
N TYR A 26 4.76 -12.96 -0.20
CA TYR A 26 5.61 -12.30 0.79
C TYR A 26 6.25 -13.30 1.76
N MET A 27 5.57 -14.38 2.12
CA MET A 27 6.22 -15.47 2.86
C MET A 27 7.42 -16.04 2.09
N ALA A 28 7.26 -16.35 0.80
CA ALA A 28 8.34 -16.81 -0.07
C ALA A 28 9.50 -15.80 -0.14
N TRP A 29 9.20 -14.48 -0.18
CA TRP A 29 10.22 -13.44 -0.07
C TRP A 29 10.98 -13.57 1.25
N THR A 30 10.27 -13.61 2.39
CA THR A 30 10.89 -13.67 3.73
C THR A 30 11.75 -14.91 3.95
N GLU A 31 11.41 -16.01 3.27
CA GLU A 31 12.11 -17.29 3.32
C GLU A 31 13.26 -17.36 2.30
N GLY A 32 13.45 -16.34 1.45
CA GLY A 32 14.49 -16.33 0.42
C GLY A 32 14.24 -17.29 -0.75
N LYS A 33 12.97 -17.67 -0.98
CA LYS A 33 12.57 -18.63 -2.01
C LYS A 33 12.33 -18.01 -3.39
N LEU A 34 12.12 -16.69 -3.46
CA LEU A 34 11.96 -16.01 -4.74
C LEU A 34 13.31 -15.91 -5.46
N THR A 35 13.27 -15.86 -6.78
CA THR A 35 14.43 -15.50 -7.60
C THR A 35 14.51 -13.98 -7.78
N ARG A 36 15.68 -13.46 -8.14
CA ARG A 36 15.84 -12.04 -8.48
C ARG A 36 14.97 -11.62 -9.66
N GLU A 37 14.71 -12.53 -10.61
CA GLU A 37 13.81 -12.29 -11.74
C GLU A 37 12.34 -12.15 -11.29
N GLN A 38 11.88 -13.00 -10.36
CA GLN A 38 10.54 -12.88 -9.76
C GLN A 38 10.38 -11.56 -8.99
N LEU A 39 11.41 -11.15 -8.23
CA LEU A 39 11.42 -9.84 -7.57
C LEU A 39 11.38 -8.68 -8.58
N ARG A 40 12.10 -8.79 -9.70
CA ARG A 40 12.06 -7.79 -10.78
C ARG A 40 10.64 -7.65 -11.35
N HIS A 41 9.96 -8.76 -11.64
CA HIS A 41 8.58 -8.73 -12.12
C HIS A 41 7.61 -8.13 -11.10
N TYR A 42 7.79 -8.43 -9.82
CA TYR A 42 7.05 -7.75 -8.76
C TYR A 42 7.32 -6.24 -8.77
N ALA A 43 8.58 -5.80 -8.89
CA ALA A 43 8.92 -4.39 -8.94
C ALA A 43 8.32 -3.68 -10.15
N GLU A 44 8.30 -4.33 -11.32
CA GLU A 44 7.66 -3.84 -12.55
C GLU A 44 6.14 -3.67 -12.37
N GLN A 45 5.46 -4.66 -11.77
CA GLN A 45 4.01 -4.58 -11.52
C GLN A 45 3.64 -3.58 -10.43
N TYR A 46 4.39 -3.54 -9.33
CA TYR A 46 4.12 -2.63 -8.22
C TYR A 46 4.34 -1.16 -8.60
N PHE A 47 5.18 -0.90 -9.61
CA PHE A 47 5.44 0.46 -10.08
C PHE A 47 4.17 1.16 -10.56
N TYR A 48 3.18 0.42 -11.07
CA TYR A 48 1.87 0.97 -11.40
C TYR A 48 1.14 1.58 -10.19
N ASN A 49 1.24 0.95 -9.02
CA ASN A 49 0.64 1.50 -7.81
C ASN A 49 1.42 2.71 -7.31
N VAL A 50 2.76 2.64 -7.29
CA VAL A 50 3.63 3.75 -6.87
C VAL A 50 3.41 4.99 -7.74
N LEU A 51 3.23 4.82 -9.06
CA LEU A 51 2.90 5.94 -9.95
C LEU A 51 1.50 6.51 -9.72
N ALA A 52 0.56 5.70 -9.22
CA ALA A 52 -0.83 6.09 -9.06
C ALA A 52 -1.15 6.68 -7.67
N GLU A 53 -0.39 6.31 -6.65
CA GLU A 53 -0.61 6.69 -5.24
C GLU A 53 -0.71 8.21 -4.99
N PRO A 54 0.20 9.07 -5.53
CA PRO A 54 0.04 10.51 -5.45
C PRO A 54 -1.31 11.02 -5.98
N THR A 55 -1.85 10.35 -7.00
CA THR A 55 -3.14 10.73 -7.60
C THR A 55 -4.33 10.33 -6.71
N TYR A 56 -4.18 9.32 -5.86
CA TYR A 56 -5.19 8.95 -4.86
C TYR A 56 -5.29 10.04 -3.79
N LEU A 57 -4.14 10.49 -3.27
CA LEU A 57 -4.07 11.61 -2.32
C LEU A 57 -4.62 12.89 -2.93
N SER A 58 -4.31 13.17 -4.19
CA SER A 58 -4.91 14.29 -4.93
C SER A 58 -6.44 14.19 -5.02
N ALA A 59 -6.99 13.00 -5.25
CA ALA A 59 -8.43 12.77 -5.29
C ALA A 59 -9.07 12.95 -3.90
N VAL A 60 -8.45 12.44 -2.84
CA VAL A 60 -8.91 12.67 -1.44
C VAL A 60 -8.87 14.17 -1.10
N HIS A 61 -7.78 14.86 -1.46
CA HIS A 61 -7.64 16.29 -1.25
C HIS A 61 -8.74 17.08 -1.99
N PHE A 62 -9.03 16.72 -3.24
CA PHE A 62 -10.10 17.31 -4.04
C PHE A 62 -11.49 17.08 -3.43
N ASN A 63 -11.76 15.86 -2.96
CA ASN A 63 -13.05 15.46 -2.38
C ASN A 63 -13.27 15.92 -0.94
N THR A 64 -12.24 16.41 -0.26
CA THR A 64 -12.36 16.90 1.10
C THR A 64 -13.16 18.21 1.13
N PRO A 65 -14.32 18.25 1.80
CA PRO A 65 -15.16 19.44 1.82
C PRO A 65 -14.52 20.56 2.64
N HIS A 66 -15.02 21.79 2.45
CA HIS A 66 -14.72 22.88 3.37
C HIS A 66 -15.47 22.67 4.68
N PHE A 67 -14.75 22.74 5.79
CA PHE A 67 -15.36 22.62 7.11
C PHE A 67 -15.62 24.00 7.70
N HIS A 68 -16.82 24.16 8.27
CA HIS A 68 -17.26 25.41 8.88
C HIS A 68 -17.95 25.10 10.20
N ASP A 69 -17.51 25.74 11.29
CA ASP A 69 -18.22 25.77 12.56
C ASP A 69 -18.31 27.21 13.12
N ALA A 70 -19.01 27.39 14.24
CA ALA A 70 -19.23 28.71 14.85
C ALA A 70 -17.94 29.40 15.34
N ARG A 71 -16.83 28.68 15.43
CA ARG A 71 -15.51 29.16 15.90
C ARG A 71 -14.49 29.24 14.76
N ASN A 72 -14.65 28.47 13.70
CA ASN A 72 -13.75 28.41 12.56
C ASN A 72 -14.50 28.11 11.26
N SER A 73 -14.56 29.10 10.37
CA SER A 73 -15.16 28.98 9.05
C SER A 73 -14.06 28.86 8.01
N GLY A 74 -14.03 27.75 7.26
CA GLY A 74 -12.98 27.47 6.27
C GLY A 74 -11.80 26.72 6.87
N ASP A 75 -12.04 25.78 7.78
CA ASP A 75 -11.00 24.87 8.26
C ASP A 75 -10.49 23.99 7.11
N ILE A 76 -9.20 24.15 6.80
CA ILE A 76 -8.49 23.42 5.75
C ILE A 76 -7.52 22.38 6.32
N SER A 77 -7.49 22.16 7.63
CA SER A 77 -6.51 21.30 8.30
C SER A 77 -6.44 19.89 7.71
N VAL A 78 -7.59 19.28 7.38
CA VAL A 78 -7.63 17.97 6.71
C VAL A 78 -6.91 18.00 5.37
N ARG A 79 -7.18 19.01 4.52
CA ARG A 79 -6.50 19.15 3.23
C ARG A 79 -5.02 19.44 3.40
N GLN A 80 -4.62 20.16 4.44
CA GLN A 80 -3.21 20.40 4.73
C GLN A 80 -2.47 19.12 5.13
N GLU A 81 -3.08 18.23 5.93
CA GLU A 81 -2.47 16.94 6.23
C GLU A 81 -2.34 16.06 4.98
N VAL A 82 -3.39 15.97 4.15
CA VAL A 82 -3.32 15.21 2.89
C VAL A 82 -2.27 15.80 1.94
N LEU A 83 -2.13 17.13 1.90
CA LEU A 83 -1.11 17.80 1.09
C LEU A 83 0.31 17.50 1.55
N LYS A 84 0.55 17.34 2.87
CA LYS A 84 1.88 16.95 3.37
C LYS A 84 2.26 15.57 2.85
N ASN A 85 1.35 14.59 3.00
CA ASN A 85 1.56 13.25 2.46
C ASN A 85 1.82 13.31 0.93
N LEU A 86 0.99 14.04 0.17
CA LEU A 86 1.21 14.21 -1.28
C LEU A 86 2.58 14.82 -1.63
N ILE A 87 3.07 15.77 -0.83
CA ILE A 87 4.40 16.35 -1.03
C ILE A 87 5.49 15.30 -0.80
N ASP A 88 5.36 14.49 0.26
CA ASP A 88 6.31 13.43 0.58
C ASP A 88 6.36 12.36 -0.54
N GLU A 89 5.20 12.03 -1.12
CA GLU A 89 5.06 11.07 -2.21
C GLU A 89 5.64 11.54 -3.56
N GLU A 90 5.39 12.80 -3.95
CA GLU A 90 5.54 13.25 -5.35
C GLU A 90 6.61 14.33 -5.56
N HIS A 91 6.92 15.13 -4.54
CA HIS A 91 7.74 16.33 -4.71
C HIS A 91 9.25 16.06 -4.75
N GLY A 92 9.96 16.80 -5.60
CA GLY A 92 11.42 16.77 -5.69
C GLY A 92 11.98 15.58 -6.48
N GLU A 93 13.31 15.51 -6.55
CA GLU A 93 14.01 14.49 -7.35
C GLU A 93 14.07 13.11 -6.68
N LYS A 94 13.93 13.07 -5.36
CA LYS A 94 13.89 11.84 -4.54
C LYS A 94 12.46 11.45 -4.14
N ASN A 95 11.51 11.64 -5.05
CA ASN A 95 10.13 11.22 -4.83
C ASN A 95 9.98 9.69 -4.89
N HIS A 96 8.83 9.19 -4.44
CA HIS A 96 8.61 7.75 -4.29
C HIS A 96 8.70 6.97 -5.62
N PRO A 97 8.18 7.48 -6.77
CA PRO A 97 8.42 6.86 -8.06
C PRO A 97 9.91 6.75 -8.44
N ALA A 98 10.72 7.79 -8.18
CA ALA A 98 12.15 7.75 -8.48
C ALA A 98 12.91 6.75 -7.58
N LEU A 99 12.55 6.66 -6.30
CA LEU A 99 13.12 5.70 -5.37
C LEU A 99 12.72 4.26 -5.75
N TRP A 100 11.45 4.01 -6.12
CA TRP A 100 11.01 2.69 -6.57
C TRP A 100 11.69 2.26 -7.86
N LYS A 101 11.85 3.20 -8.80
CA LYS A 101 12.58 2.95 -10.06
C LYS A 101 14.03 2.52 -9.79
N THR A 102 14.70 3.17 -8.83
CA THR A 102 16.04 2.78 -8.38
C THR A 102 16.06 1.34 -7.87
N PHE A 103 15.07 0.94 -7.06
CA PHE A 103 14.92 -0.43 -6.60
C PHE A 103 14.67 -1.44 -7.73
N ALA A 104 13.78 -1.12 -8.66
CA ALA A 104 13.53 -1.97 -9.83
C ALA A 104 14.81 -2.17 -10.67
N PHE A 105 15.61 -1.11 -10.85
CA PHE A 105 16.87 -1.17 -11.58
C PHE A 105 17.92 -2.01 -10.86
N ALA A 106 17.98 -1.91 -9.53
CA ALA A 106 18.83 -2.78 -8.72
C ALA A 106 18.41 -4.25 -8.79
N LEU A 107 17.18 -4.57 -9.21
CA LEU A 107 16.73 -5.93 -9.50
C LEU A 107 16.96 -6.36 -10.97
N GLY A 108 17.47 -5.48 -11.81
CA GLY A 108 17.78 -5.74 -13.22
C GLY A 108 16.73 -5.25 -14.22
N ALA A 109 15.72 -4.48 -13.78
CA ALA A 109 14.85 -3.75 -14.71
C ALA A 109 15.59 -2.55 -15.35
N ASN A 110 14.97 -1.94 -16.35
CA ASN A 110 15.41 -0.69 -16.95
C ASN A 110 14.18 0.08 -17.48
N ASP A 111 14.40 1.30 -18.00
CA ASP A 111 13.31 2.11 -18.56
C ASP A 111 12.51 1.40 -19.64
N GLN A 112 13.17 0.64 -20.51
CA GLN A 112 12.50 -0.11 -21.57
C GLN A 112 11.66 -1.24 -21.00
N SER A 113 12.15 -1.97 -19.99
CA SER A 113 11.37 -3.07 -19.38
C SER A 113 10.20 -2.54 -18.57
N LEU A 114 10.36 -1.45 -17.82
CA LEU A 114 9.26 -0.80 -17.09
C LEU A 114 8.18 -0.29 -18.04
N ALA A 115 8.56 0.33 -19.17
CA ALA A 115 7.62 0.82 -20.16
C ALA A 115 6.90 -0.29 -20.94
N ALA A 116 7.55 -1.45 -21.10
CA ALA A 116 7.00 -2.60 -21.83
C ALA A 116 6.23 -3.59 -20.94
N ALA A 117 6.34 -3.47 -19.61
CA ALA A 117 5.66 -4.37 -18.68
C ALA A 117 4.18 -4.01 -18.59
N ASP A 118 3.32 -4.72 -19.33
CA ASP A 118 1.87 -4.55 -19.23
C ASP A 118 1.37 -4.88 -17.81
N ALA A 119 0.48 -4.04 -17.29
CA ALA A 119 -0.17 -4.30 -16.00
C ALA A 119 -1.02 -5.58 -16.08
N LEU A 120 -0.80 -6.50 -15.15
CA LEU A 120 -1.69 -7.65 -14.96
C LEU A 120 -3.13 -7.20 -14.64
N PRO A 121 -4.16 -8.02 -14.93
CA PRO A 121 -5.54 -7.70 -14.57
C PRO A 121 -5.70 -7.35 -13.08
N GLU A 122 -5.00 -8.05 -12.19
CA GLU A 122 -5.02 -7.82 -10.75
C GLU A 122 -4.32 -6.51 -10.36
N THR A 123 -3.24 -6.13 -11.06
CA THR A 123 -2.58 -4.83 -10.93
C THR A 123 -3.50 -3.69 -11.38
N GLN A 124 -4.20 -3.85 -12.49
CA GLN A 124 -5.19 -2.89 -12.96
C GLN A 124 -6.36 -2.78 -11.97
N ASN A 125 -6.80 -3.91 -11.39
CA ASN A 125 -7.83 -3.94 -10.36
C ASN A 125 -7.39 -3.19 -9.08
N LEU A 126 -6.14 -3.33 -8.66
CA LEU A 126 -5.59 -2.57 -7.53
C LEU A 126 -5.71 -1.07 -7.77
N VAL A 127 -5.15 -0.60 -8.89
CA VAL A 127 -5.12 0.83 -9.21
C VAL A 127 -6.52 1.42 -9.37
N SER A 128 -7.39 0.70 -10.09
CA SER A 128 -8.78 1.16 -10.30
C SER A 128 -9.60 1.14 -9.01
N THR A 129 -9.36 0.19 -8.10
CA THR A 129 -10.05 0.12 -6.82
C THR A 129 -9.69 1.30 -5.91
N PHE A 130 -8.39 1.57 -5.73
CA PHE A 130 -7.97 2.72 -4.92
C PHE A 130 -8.44 4.03 -5.53
N ARG A 131 -8.30 4.20 -6.85
CA ARG A 131 -8.80 5.38 -7.56
C ARG A 131 -10.30 5.57 -7.36
N ASP A 132 -11.10 4.52 -7.51
CA ASP A 132 -12.55 4.60 -7.33
C ASP A 132 -12.94 4.98 -5.90
N ILE A 133 -12.31 4.37 -4.88
CA ILE A 133 -12.58 4.71 -3.48
C ILE A 133 -12.21 6.18 -3.21
N CYS A 134 -10.99 6.60 -3.58
CA CYS A 134 -10.49 7.94 -3.29
C CYS A 134 -11.22 9.04 -4.08
N LEU A 135 -11.69 8.75 -5.30
CA LEU A 135 -12.35 9.73 -6.18
C LEU A 135 -13.87 9.76 -6.02
N ASN A 136 -14.54 8.64 -5.77
CA ASN A 136 -15.99 8.55 -5.85
C ASN A 136 -16.68 8.35 -4.48
N GLN A 137 -15.92 8.15 -3.41
CA GLN A 137 -16.46 8.00 -2.05
C GLN A 137 -16.10 9.20 -1.17
N PRO A 138 -16.76 9.38 0.00
CA PRO A 138 -16.39 10.43 0.94
C PRO A 138 -14.91 10.37 1.32
N PHE A 139 -14.29 11.53 1.56
CA PHE A 139 -12.84 11.63 1.79
C PHE A 139 -12.31 10.70 2.91
N TYR A 140 -13.08 10.46 3.97
CA TYR A 140 -12.69 9.54 5.05
C TYR A 140 -12.68 8.06 4.63
N ALA A 141 -13.45 7.67 3.61
CA ALA A 141 -13.37 6.35 3.00
C ALA A 141 -12.12 6.22 2.12
N GLY A 142 -11.77 7.28 1.38
CA GLY A 142 -10.48 7.41 0.69
C GLY A 142 -9.29 7.26 1.64
N LEU A 143 -9.28 8.00 2.74
CA LEU A 143 -8.26 7.86 3.79
C LEU A 143 -8.27 6.47 4.43
N ALA A 144 -9.42 5.80 4.53
CA ALA A 144 -9.48 4.44 5.06
C ALA A 144 -8.82 3.40 4.13
N ALA A 145 -8.83 3.62 2.82
CA ALA A 145 -8.13 2.78 1.86
C ALA A 145 -6.61 3.00 1.93
N LEU A 146 -6.17 4.25 2.00
CA LEU A 146 -4.76 4.60 2.17
C LEU A 146 -4.22 4.07 3.52
N HIS A 147 -4.96 4.27 4.61
CA HIS A 147 -4.64 3.70 5.92
C HIS A 147 -4.54 2.17 5.93
N ALA A 148 -5.41 1.50 5.18
CA ALA A 148 -5.35 0.04 5.04
C ALA A 148 -4.04 -0.42 4.39
N PHE A 149 -3.46 0.40 3.52
CA PHE A 149 -2.17 0.15 2.89
C PHE A 149 -1.02 0.59 3.79
N GLU A 150 -0.90 1.88 4.09
CA GLU A 150 0.23 2.53 4.77
C GLU A 150 0.47 1.96 6.18
N SER A 151 -0.58 1.59 6.93
CA SER A 151 -0.42 1.04 8.28
C SER A 151 0.35 -0.29 8.34
N GLN A 152 0.48 -0.99 7.21
CA GLN A 152 1.22 -2.25 7.10
C GLN A 152 2.65 -2.05 6.58
N VAL A 153 2.91 -0.93 5.88
CA VAL A 153 4.15 -0.72 5.13
C VAL A 153 5.38 -0.70 6.04
N PRO A 154 5.38 -0.13 7.26
CA PRO A 154 6.57 -0.15 8.12
C PRO A 154 7.08 -1.56 8.42
N ASP A 155 6.19 -2.49 8.77
CA ASP A 155 6.55 -3.88 9.04
C ASP A 155 7.00 -4.60 7.76
N ILE A 156 6.33 -4.33 6.63
CA ILE A 156 6.69 -4.88 5.32
C ILE A 156 8.09 -4.40 4.88
N ALA A 157 8.37 -3.10 5.04
CA ALA A 157 9.64 -2.49 4.69
C ALA A 157 10.79 -3.10 5.50
N ALA A 158 10.62 -3.22 6.81
CA ALA A 158 11.61 -3.83 7.70
C ALA A 158 11.97 -5.27 7.26
N VAL A 159 10.95 -6.08 6.97
CA VAL A 159 11.12 -7.46 6.51
C VAL A 159 11.78 -7.52 5.12
N LYS A 160 11.38 -6.64 4.20
CA LYS A 160 11.98 -6.58 2.86
C LYS A 160 13.46 -6.21 2.92
N ILE A 161 13.83 -5.20 3.69
CA ILE A 161 15.23 -4.77 3.85
C ILE A 161 16.09 -5.93 4.38
N ASP A 162 15.63 -6.63 5.42
CA ASP A 162 16.34 -7.79 5.98
C ASP A 162 16.49 -8.92 4.93
N GLY A 163 15.42 -9.26 4.22
CA GLY A 163 15.43 -10.29 3.19
C GLY A 163 16.34 -9.97 2.01
N LEU A 164 16.32 -8.72 1.52
CA LEU A 164 17.15 -8.24 0.40
C LEU A 164 18.65 -8.43 0.66
N ALA A 165 19.10 -8.06 1.86
CA ALA A 165 20.49 -8.24 2.25
C ALA A 165 20.85 -9.73 2.43
N ARG A 166 20.01 -10.50 3.13
CA ARG A 166 20.30 -11.89 3.51
C ARG A 166 20.28 -12.88 2.34
N PHE A 167 19.34 -12.74 1.41
CA PHE A 167 19.08 -13.76 0.39
C PHE A 167 19.46 -13.31 -1.02
N TYR A 168 19.52 -12.01 -1.29
CA TYR A 168 19.70 -11.48 -2.64
C TYR A 168 20.99 -10.66 -2.83
N GLY A 169 21.81 -10.55 -1.78
CA GLY A 169 23.11 -9.85 -1.83
C GLY A 169 22.99 -8.33 -2.06
N MET A 170 21.80 -7.76 -1.84
CA MET A 170 21.56 -6.33 -1.99
C MET A 170 21.94 -5.63 -0.68
N THR A 171 23.21 -5.22 -0.57
CA THR A 171 23.76 -4.57 0.63
C THR A 171 23.98 -3.06 0.46
N ASN A 172 23.61 -2.49 -0.68
CA ASN A 172 23.72 -1.07 -0.97
C ASN A 172 22.41 -0.36 -0.56
N PRO A 173 22.37 0.46 0.50
CA PRO A 173 21.13 1.07 0.98
C PRO A 173 20.41 1.94 -0.03
N GLN A 174 21.14 2.55 -0.96
CA GLN A 174 20.58 3.35 -2.05
C GLN A 174 19.68 2.52 -2.98
N ASP A 175 19.95 1.21 -3.11
CA ASP A 175 19.15 0.32 -3.96
C ASP A 175 17.75 0.07 -3.38
N TYR A 176 17.54 0.30 -2.09
CA TYR A 176 16.29 0.03 -1.40
C TYR A 176 15.83 1.20 -0.50
N GLU A 177 16.31 2.43 -0.80
CA GLU A 177 16.00 3.66 -0.05
C GLU A 177 14.49 3.89 0.06
N PHE A 178 13.70 3.48 -0.95
CA PHE A 178 12.24 3.48 -0.90
C PHE A 178 11.70 2.84 0.39
N PHE A 179 12.16 1.64 0.74
CA PHE A 179 11.68 0.94 1.93
C PHE A 179 12.13 1.64 3.21
N SER A 180 13.35 2.18 3.26
CA SER A 180 13.83 2.91 4.43
C SER A 180 13.01 4.17 4.70
N VAL A 181 12.63 4.91 3.65
CA VAL A 181 11.75 6.08 3.77
C VAL A 181 10.38 5.68 4.31
N HIS A 182 9.73 4.68 3.71
CA HIS A 182 8.38 4.26 4.14
C HIS A 182 8.36 3.60 5.53
N GLN A 183 9.48 3.01 5.97
CA GLN A 183 9.57 2.46 7.32
C GLN A 183 9.39 3.54 8.41
N GLU A 184 9.74 4.79 8.11
CA GLU A 184 9.59 5.94 9.02
C GLU A 184 8.36 6.79 8.69
N ALA A 185 8.17 7.15 7.41
CA ALA A 185 7.12 8.07 6.97
C ALA A 185 5.72 7.52 7.26
N ASP A 186 5.46 6.24 6.98
CA ASP A 186 4.12 5.68 7.06
C ASP A 186 3.66 5.44 8.51
N ILE A 187 4.57 5.51 9.49
CA ILE A 187 4.20 5.60 10.91
C ILE A 187 3.44 6.90 11.15
N TYR A 188 3.91 8.02 10.59
CA TYR A 188 3.25 9.31 10.72
C TYR A 188 1.99 9.38 9.86
N HIS A 189 2.08 8.98 8.59
CA HIS A 189 0.95 9.04 7.67
C HIS A 189 -0.24 8.23 8.19
N SER A 190 -0.04 6.94 8.52
CA SER A 190 -1.11 6.09 9.03
C SER A 190 -1.74 6.62 10.34
N GLN A 191 -0.98 7.31 11.19
CA GLN A 191 -1.50 7.96 12.39
C GLN A 191 -2.35 9.20 12.06
N ALA A 192 -1.88 10.03 11.13
CA ALA A 192 -2.58 11.24 10.70
C ALA A 192 -3.92 10.89 10.02
N GLU A 193 -3.89 9.90 9.13
CA GLU A 193 -5.09 9.36 8.48
C GLU A 193 -6.09 8.83 9.50
N TRP A 194 -5.64 8.00 10.44
CA TRP A 194 -6.52 7.45 11.47
C TRP A 194 -7.15 8.54 12.33
N ALA A 195 -6.38 9.57 12.70
CA ALA A 195 -6.89 10.69 13.48
C ALA A 195 -8.03 11.44 12.74
N ILE A 196 -7.91 11.59 11.42
CA ILE A 196 -8.95 12.19 10.59
C ILE A 196 -10.15 11.23 10.46
N ILE A 197 -9.93 9.95 10.17
CA ILE A 197 -11.00 8.94 10.08
C ILE A 197 -11.81 8.89 11.39
N GLU A 198 -11.14 8.79 12.54
CA GLU A 198 -11.80 8.74 13.85
C GLU A 198 -12.60 10.02 14.17
N LYS A 199 -12.14 11.17 13.68
CA LYS A 199 -12.84 12.46 13.85
C LYS A 199 -14.11 12.54 13.00
N PHE A 200 -14.08 12.03 11.76
CA PHE A 200 -15.15 12.28 10.78
C PHE A 200 -16.08 11.11 10.52
N ALA A 201 -15.67 9.86 10.82
CA ALA A 201 -16.54 8.68 10.88
C ALA A 201 -17.26 8.59 12.24
N ASP A 202 -18.01 9.65 12.55
CA ASP A 202 -18.66 9.91 13.85
C ASP A 202 -20.06 9.32 13.99
N THR A 203 -20.53 8.60 12.97
CA THR A 203 -21.85 7.94 12.92
C THR A 203 -21.70 6.49 12.47
N PRO A 204 -22.61 5.58 12.87
CA PRO A 204 -22.58 4.18 12.44
C PRO A 204 -22.54 4.00 10.91
N GLU A 205 -23.23 4.85 10.17
CA GLU A 205 -23.28 4.81 8.71
C GLU A 205 -21.90 5.10 8.10
N LYS A 206 -21.24 6.18 8.55
CA LYS A 206 -19.88 6.51 8.08
C LYS A 206 -18.84 5.49 8.52
N GLN A 207 -19.00 4.91 9.72
CA GLN A 207 -18.15 3.82 10.19
C GLN A 207 -18.29 2.59 9.31
N ALA A 208 -19.51 2.26 8.86
CA ALA A 208 -19.75 1.17 7.91
C ALA A 208 -19.08 1.44 6.55
N GLU A 209 -19.12 2.68 6.06
CA GLU A 209 -18.42 3.09 4.83
C GLU A 209 -16.89 2.93 4.95
N VAL A 210 -16.31 3.34 6.09
CA VAL A 210 -14.88 3.12 6.39
C VAL A 210 -14.54 1.64 6.39
N LEU A 211 -15.31 0.81 7.10
CA LEU A 211 -15.07 -0.63 7.15
C LEU A 211 -15.15 -1.29 5.76
N ALA A 212 -16.12 -0.87 4.94
CA ALA A 212 -16.26 -1.35 3.56
C ALA A 212 -15.08 -0.93 2.68
N ALA A 213 -14.64 0.32 2.77
CA ALA A 213 -13.49 0.83 2.02
C ALA A 213 -12.19 0.11 2.44
N THR A 214 -11.95 -0.06 3.74
CA THR A 214 -10.80 -0.83 4.26
C THR A 214 -10.81 -2.26 3.74
N SER A 215 -11.94 -2.97 3.82
CA SER A 215 -12.03 -4.35 3.32
C SER A 215 -11.74 -4.43 1.82
N ARG A 216 -12.33 -3.53 1.03
CA ARG A 216 -12.16 -3.49 -0.42
C ARG A 216 -10.70 -3.18 -0.81
N ALA A 217 -10.04 -2.27 -0.10
CA ALA A 217 -8.63 -1.95 -0.30
C ALA A 217 -7.73 -3.15 0.05
N CYS A 218 -7.94 -3.78 1.21
CA CYS A 218 -7.22 -4.98 1.61
C CYS A 218 -7.36 -6.13 0.61
N ASP A 219 -8.58 -6.40 0.12
CA ASP A 219 -8.82 -7.46 -0.86
C ASP A 219 -8.16 -7.13 -2.22
N ALA A 220 -8.11 -5.86 -2.62
CA ALA A 220 -7.43 -5.45 -3.85
C ALA A 220 -5.90 -5.61 -3.76
N LEU A 221 -5.30 -5.27 -2.61
CA LEU A 221 -3.87 -5.51 -2.34
C LEU A 221 -3.54 -7.00 -2.32
N TRP A 222 -4.43 -7.82 -1.75
CA TRP A 222 -4.27 -9.29 -1.75
C TRP A 222 -4.28 -9.85 -3.16
N LYS A 223 -5.29 -9.49 -3.95
CA LYS A 223 -5.42 -9.95 -5.34
C LYS A 223 -4.25 -9.52 -6.21
N PHE A 224 -3.70 -8.33 -5.98
CA PHE A 224 -2.49 -7.92 -6.66
C PHE A 224 -1.33 -8.89 -6.42
N LEU A 225 -1.15 -9.35 -5.17
CA LEU A 225 -0.14 -10.36 -4.86
C LEU A 225 -0.50 -11.75 -5.41
N ASP A 226 -1.79 -12.12 -5.44
CA ASP A 226 -2.25 -13.35 -6.09
C ASP A 226 -1.83 -13.35 -7.58
N GLY A 227 -2.11 -12.26 -8.31
CA GLY A 227 -1.77 -12.14 -9.73
C GLY A 227 -0.27 -12.26 -10.01
N ILE A 228 0.58 -11.67 -9.16
CA ILE A 228 2.04 -11.83 -9.26
C ILE A 228 2.46 -13.26 -8.97
N HIS A 229 1.94 -13.84 -7.88
CA HIS A 229 2.29 -15.19 -7.44
C HIS A 229 1.90 -16.25 -8.47
N GLU A 230 0.69 -16.17 -9.02
CA GLU A 230 0.19 -17.11 -10.01
C GLU A 230 0.90 -16.95 -11.36
N THR A 231 1.24 -15.73 -11.76
CA THR A 231 1.86 -15.46 -13.07
C THR A 231 3.36 -15.74 -13.08
N TYR A 232 4.09 -15.33 -12.03
CA TYR A 232 5.55 -15.35 -12.02
C TYR A 232 6.16 -16.36 -11.04
N CYS A 233 5.37 -16.94 -10.12
CA CYS A 233 5.83 -17.87 -9.09
C CYS A 233 5.12 -19.24 -9.13
N ALA A 234 4.72 -19.69 -10.32
CA ALA A 234 4.02 -20.95 -10.50
C ALA A 234 4.83 -22.18 -10.03
N ASP A 235 6.17 -22.08 -10.03
CA ASP A 235 7.09 -23.05 -9.48
C ASP A 235 6.88 -23.27 -7.98
N LEU A 236 6.71 -22.21 -7.20
CA LEU A 236 6.46 -22.27 -5.76
C LEU A 236 5.10 -22.92 -5.42
N ILE A 237 4.09 -22.66 -6.25
CA ILE A 237 2.75 -23.26 -6.10
C ILE A 237 2.80 -24.80 -6.29
N CYS A 238 3.65 -25.27 -7.21
CA CYS A 238 3.81 -26.70 -7.46
C CYS A 238 4.50 -27.42 -6.28
N GLU A 239 5.46 -26.77 -5.63
CA GLU A 239 6.14 -27.31 -4.45
C GLU A 239 5.19 -27.45 -3.26
N GLU A 240 4.33 -26.47 -3.00
CA GLU A 240 3.32 -26.53 -1.93
C GLU A 240 2.34 -27.68 -2.15
N LYS A 241 1.81 -27.85 -3.37
CA LYS A 241 0.89 -28.96 -3.70
C LYS A 241 1.56 -30.32 -3.53
N THR A 242 2.83 -30.42 -3.88
CA THR A 242 3.59 -31.67 -3.74
C THR A 242 3.82 -32.00 -2.25
N ALA A 243 4.14 -31.00 -1.42
CA ALA A 243 4.29 -31.16 0.02
C ALA A 243 2.98 -31.59 0.71
N VAL A 244 1.83 -31.03 0.30
CA VAL A 244 0.51 -31.40 0.85
C VAL A 244 0.10 -32.82 0.44
N THR A 245 0.52 -33.31 -0.72
CA THR A 245 0.15 -34.67 -1.20
C THR A 245 0.99 -35.78 -0.56
N LEU A 246 2.11 -35.44 0.09
CA LEU A 246 3.04 -36.37 0.73
C LEU A 246 2.76 -36.58 2.24
N HIS A 247 1.79 -35.87 2.80
CA HIS A 247 1.35 -35.99 4.21
C HIS A 247 -0.02 -36.68 4.32
#